data_AF-A0A377DFT7-F1
#
_entry.id   AF-A0A377DFT7-F1
#
_cell.length_a   1.000
_cell.length_b   1.000
_cell.length_c   1.000
_cell.angle_alpha   90.00
_cell.angle_beta   90.00
_cell.angle_gamma   90.00
#
_symmetry.space_group_name_H-M   'P 1'
#
loop_
_entity.id
_entity.type
_entity.pdbx_description
1 polymer ?
#
loop_
_entity_poly.entity_id
_entity_poly.type
_entity_poly.pdbx_seq_one_letter_code
_entity_poly.pdbx_strand_id
1 'polypeptide(L)'
;MKKPQVLHYDSRETNVVLKPGMTFTIEPMVNAGKKEIRTMKDGWTVKTKDRSLSAQYEHTIVVTDNGCEILTLRKDDTIPAIISHDE
;
A
#
# COMPACT_ATOMS: atom_id res chain seq x y z
N MET A 1 -19.14 -0.20 9.75
CA MET A 1 -18.18 -0.75 8.77
C MET A 1 -16.78 -0.62 9.32
N LYS A 2 -15.97 -1.70 9.32
CA LYS A 2 -14.54 -1.64 9.66
C LYS A 2 -13.82 -0.92 8.51
N LYS A 3 -12.91 0.01 8.80
CA LYS A 3 -12.05 0.62 7.76
C LYS A 3 -11.18 -0.49 7.15
N PRO A 4 -10.95 -0.51 5.82
CA PRO A 4 -10.07 -1.50 5.22
C PRO A 4 -8.68 -1.36 5.83
N GLN A 5 -8.10 -2.49 6.23
CA GLN A 5 -6.70 -2.58 6.59
C GLN A 5 -6.03 -3.41 5.50
N VAL A 6 -5.21 -2.77 4.68
CA VAL A 6 -4.50 -3.43 3.59
C VAL A 6 -3.16 -3.90 4.13
N LEU A 7 -3.05 -5.21 4.37
CA LEU A 7 -1.82 -5.82 4.84
C LEU A 7 -0.93 -6.16 3.63
N HIS A 8 0.34 -5.74 3.70
CA HIS A 8 1.34 -5.97 2.65
C HIS A 8 2.16 -7.25 2.87
N TYR A 9 1.60 -8.20 3.60
CA TYR A 9 2.17 -9.53 3.85
C TYR A 9 1.06 -10.57 3.82
N ASP A 10 1.43 -11.84 3.69
CA ASP A 10 0.47 -12.95 3.66
C ASP A 10 -0.42 -12.94 4.92
N SER A 11 -1.70 -12.66 4.70
CA SER A 11 -2.71 -12.58 5.73
C SER A 11 -3.83 -13.54 5.38
N ARG A 12 -4.30 -14.28 6.39
CA ARG A 12 -5.45 -15.19 6.25
C ARG A 12 -6.78 -14.44 6.11
N GLU A 13 -6.77 -13.11 6.22
CA GLU A 13 -7.95 -12.25 6.02
C GLU A 13 -8.11 -11.95 4.53
N THR A 14 -8.52 -12.95 3.74
CA THR A 14 -8.56 -12.85 2.27
C THR A 14 -9.89 -12.34 1.69
N ASN A 15 -10.90 -12.08 2.53
CA ASN A 15 -12.28 -11.90 2.08
C ASN A 15 -12.76 -10.44 2.11
N VAL A 16 -11.87 -9.48 1.84
CA VAL A 16 -12.28 -8.07 1.70
C VAL A 16 -12.83 -7.85 0.30
N VAL A 17 -14.14 -7.59 0.20
CA VAL A 17 -14.78 -7.17 -1.06
C VAL A 17 -14.61 -5.67 -1.23
N LEU A 18 -13.86 -5.26 -2.25
CA LEU A 18 -13.72 -3.87 -2.66
C LEU A 18 -15.00 -3.39 -3.34
N LYS A 19 -15.45 -2.18 -3.01
CA LYS A 19 -16.66 -1.57 -3.58
C LYS A 19 -16.34 -0.20 -4.17
N PRO A 20 -17.01 0.20 -5.26
CA PRO A 20 -16.86 1.53 -5.84
C PRO A 20 -17.01 2.65 -4.80
N GLY A 21 -16.15 3.67 -4.90
CA GLY A 21 -16.06 4.78 -3.95
C GLY A 21 -15.20 4.52 -2.71
N MET A 22 -14.76 3.28 -2.45
CA MET A 22 -13.80 3.02 -1.37
C MET A 22 -12.45 3.67 -1.69
N THR A 23 -11.92 4.45 -0.75
CA THR A 23 -10.62 5.14 -0.87
C THR A 23 -9.67 4.64 0.20
N PHE A 24 -8.46 4.25 -0.18
CA PHE A 24 -7.42 3.73 0.72
C PHE A 24 -6.03 3.83 0.08
N THR A 25 -5.00 3.54 0.88
CA THR A 25 -3.60 3.55 0.46
C THR A 25 -3.13 2.14 0.11
N ILE A 26 -2.26 2.06 -0.89
CA ILE A 26 -1.34 0.94 -1.07
C ILE A 26 0.05 1.48 -0.78
N GLU A 27 0.69 1.00 0.28
CA GLU A 27 1.90 1.61 0.86
C GLU A 27 2.95 0.57 1.30
N PRO A 28 3.37 -0.37 0.41
CA PRO A 28 4.26 -1.45 0.79
C PRO A 28 5.66 -0.95 1.20
N MET A 29 6.16 -1.45 2.32
CA MET A 29 7.55 -1.33 2.72
C MET A 29 8.27 -2.63 2.42
N VAL A 30 9.31 -2.60 1.59
CA VAL A 30 10.10 -3.77 1.21
C VAL A 30 11.49 -3.66 1.81
N ASN A 31 11.89 -4.69 2.56
CA ASN A 31 13.23 -4.78 3.16
C ASN A 31 14.13 -5.67 2.30
N ALA A 32 15.38 -5.25 2.09
CA ALA A 32 16.38 -6.06 1.39
C ALA A 32 16.80 -7.30 2.19
N GLY A 33 16.74 -7.21 3.52
CA GLY A 33 17.00 -8.31 4.44
C GLY A 33 15.71 -8.94 4.97
N LYS A 34 15.57 -9.01 6.29
CA LYS A 34 14.45 -9.66 6.97
C LYS A 34 13.31 -8.70 7.29
N LYS A 35 12.14 -9.26 7.61
CA LYS A 35 10.92 -8.49 7.92
C LYS A 35 10.92 -7.86 9.32
N GLU A 36 11.75 -8.34 10.25
CA GLU A 36 11.70 -7.87 11.63
C GLU A 36 12.14 -6.40 11.75
N ILE A 37 11.36 -5.62 12.47
CA ILE A 37 11.59 -4.19 12.71
C ILE A 37 11.73 -3.85 14.20
N ARG A 38 12.22 -2.66 14.50
CA ARG A 38 12.25 -2.09 15.84
C ARG A 38 11.99 -0.58 15.79
N THR A 39 11.14 -0.10 16.70
CA THR A 39 10.96 1.33 16.98
C THR A 39 12.12 1.87 17.82
N MET A 40 12.66 3.01 17.41
CA MET A 40 13.78 3.65 18.09
C MET A 40 13.33 4.41 19.35
N LYS A 41 14.30 4.91 20.13
CA LYS A 41 14.04 5.62 21.38
C LYS A 41 13.24 6.93 21.22
N ASP A 42 13.21 7.47 20.01
CA ASP A 42 12.41 8.65 19.66
C ASP A 42 10.90 8.35 19.58
N GLY A 43 10.50 7.08 19.58
CA GLY A 43 9.10 6.65 19.49
C GLY A 43 8.50 6.69 18.09
N TRP A 44 9.27 7.08 17.07
CA TRP A 44 8.78 7.29 15.70
C TRP A 44 9.58 6.53 14.65
N THR A 45 10.90 6.58 14.72
CA THR A 45 11.74 5.98 13.69
C THR A 45 11.63 4.45 13.79
N VAL A 46 11.29 3.81 12.67
CA VAL A 46 11.30 2.35 12.54
C VAL A 46 12.50 1.94 11.70
N LYS A 47 13.27 0.97 12.19
CA LYS A 47 14.40 0.38 11.46
C LYS A 47 14.24 -1.13 11.34
N THR A 48 14.77 -1.69 10.26
CA THR A 48 15.01 -3.13 10.14
C THR A 48 15.94 -3.59 11.27
N LYS A 49 15.63 -4.73 11.91
CA LYS A 49 16.47 -5.24 13.02
C LYS A 49 17.86 -5.65 12.54
N ASP A 50 17.98 -6.10 11.29
CA ASP A 50 19.24 -6.48 10.66
C ASP A 50 19.99 -5.30 10.01
N ARG A 51 19.42 -4.09 10.05
CA ARG A 51 19.97 -2.85 9.49
C ARG A 51 20.12 -2.86 7.96
N SER A 52 19.48 -3.79 7.28
CA SER A 52 19.37 -3.77 5.82
C SER A 52 18.57 -2.57 5.33
N LEU A 53 18.73 -2.22 4.06
CA LEU A 53 17.96 -1.16 3.41
C LEU A 53 16.47 -1.53 3.34
N SER A 54 15.64 -0.50 3.42
CA SER A 54 14.19 -0.59 3.20
C SER A 54 13.77 0.52 2.24
N ALA A 55 12.77 0.24 1.42
CA ALA A 55 12.16 1.20 0.52
C ALA A 55 10.63 1.13 0.65
N GLN A 56 9.98 2.27 0.46
CA GLN A 56 8.52 2.39 0.45
C GLN A 56 8.11 3.28 -0.72
N TYR A 57 6.99 2.93 -1.32
CA TYR A 57 6.23 3.80 -2.21
C TYR A 57 4.76 3.74 -1.78
N GLU A 58 4.03 4.81 -2.04
CA GLU A 58 2.64 4.92 -1.63
C GLU A 58 1.82 5.67 -2.68
N HIS A 59 0.62 5.15 -2.93
CA HIS A 59 -0.46 5.90 -3.58
C HIS A 59 -1.76 5.75 -2.79
N THR A 60 -2.53 6.84 -2.74
CA THR A 60 -3.95 6.79 -2.44
C THR A 60 -4.72 6.49 -3.74
N ILE A 61 -5.62 5.51 -3.68
CA ILE A 61 -6.49 5.12 -4.78
C ILE A 61 -7.96 5.19 -4.36
N VAL A 62 -8.84 5.35 -5.34
CA VAL A 62 -10.28 5.11 -5.20
C VAL A 62 -10.71 3.95 -6.08
N VAL A 63 -11.52 3.04 -5.54
CA VAL A 63 -12.11 1.94 -6.29
C VAL A 63 -13.20 2.48 -7.21
N THR A 64 -13.19 2.07 -8.47
CA THR A 64 -14.22 2.40 -9.46
C THR A 64 -15.08 1.15 -9.74
N ASP A 65 -16.10 1.29 -10.59
CA ASP A 65 -16.97 0.16 -10.96
C ASP A 65 -16.22 -0.99 -11.66
N ASN A 66 -15.09 -0.71 -12.31
CA ASN A 66 -14.32 -1.69 -13.08
C ASN A 66 -12.79 -1.62 -12.84
N GLY A 67 -12.35 -1.13 -11.68
CA GLY A 67 -10.93 -0.99 -11.36
C GLY A 67 -10.64 0.05 -10.30
N CYS A 68 -9.67 0.95 -10.57
CA CYS A 68 -9.32 2.03 -9.67
C CYS A 68 -8.77 3.28 -10.38
N GLU A 69 -8.80 4.41 -9.67
CA GLU A 69 -8.14 5.65 -10.04
C GLU A 69 -7.07 6.01 -9.00
N ILE A 70 -5.89 6.44 -9.47
CA ILE A 70 -4.76 6.87 -8.64
C ILE A 70 -4.87 8.37 -8.37
N LEU A 71 -5.32 8.73 -7.17
CA LEU A 71 -5.57 10.12 -6.77
C LEU A 71 -4.31 10.95 -6.52
N THR A 72 -3.17 10.28 -6.43
CA THR A 72 -1.88 10.88 -6.02
C THR A 72 -0.80 10.70 -7.08
N LEU A 73 -1.21 10.41 -8.32
CA LEU A 73 -0.31 10.26 -9.45
C LEU A 73 0.38 11.60 -9.77
N ARG A 74 1.68 11.57 -10.07
CA ARG A 74 2.44 12.73 -10.49
C ARG A 74 2.28 12.97 -11.98
N LYS A 75 2.62 14.19 -12.41
CA LYS A 75 2.53 14.58 -13.83
C LYS A 75 3.55 13.87 -14.72
N ASP A 76 4.65 13.42 -14.13
CA ASP A 76 5.77 12.74 -14.79
C ASP A 76 5.73 11.21 -14.64
N ASP A 77 4.71 10.66 -13.99
CA ASP A 77 4.51 9.21 -13.95
C ASP A 77 4.11 8.68 -15.33
N THR A 78 4.62 7.51 -15.68
CA THR A 78 4.43 6.90 -17.01
C THR A 78 3.30 5.88 -17.04
N ILE A 79 2.51 5.76 -15.97
CA ILE A 79 1.39 4.83 -15.84
C ILE A 79 0.06 5.59 -15.99
N PRO A 80 -1.02 4.94 -16.42
CA PRO A 80 -2.32 5.59 -16.51
C PRO A 80 -2.88 5.92 -15.12
N ALA A 81 -3.55 7.06 -15.00
CA ALA A 81 -4.24 7.46 -13.76
C ALA A 81 -5.46 6.58 -13.44
N ILE A 82 -6.09 6.01 -14.47
CA ILE A 82 -7.22 5.08 -14.33
C ILE A 82 -6.76 3.71 -14.83
N ILE A 83 -6.86 2.71 -13.96
CA ILE A 83 -6.57 1.32 -14.28
C ILE A 83 -7.90 0.58 -14.26
N SER A 84 -8.27 0.02 -15.41
CA SER A 84 -9.47 -0.79 -15.58
C SER A 84 -9.07 -2.25 -15.78
N HIS A 85 -9.93 -3.17 -15.37
CA HIS A 85 -9.84 -4.56 -15.79
C HIS A 85 -10.37 -4.68 -17.23
N ASP A 86 -9.59 -5.29 -18.12
CA ASP A 86 -10.12 -5.80 -19.38
C ASP A 86 -11.13 -6.92 -19.06
N GLU A 87 -12.24 -6.99 -19.78
CA GLU A 87 -13.22 -8.10 -19.65
C GLU A 87 -12.61 -9.47 -19.98
#